data_AF-A0A8J2TUV2-F1
#
_entry.id   AF-A0A8J2TUV2-F1
#
_cell.length_a   1.000
_cell.length_b   1.000
_cell.length_c   1.000
_cell.angle_alpha   90.00
_cell.angle_beta   90.00
_cell.angle_gamma   90.00
#
_symmetry.space_group_name_H-M   'P 1'
#
loop_
_entity.id
_entity.type
_entity.pdbx_description
1 polymer ?
#
loop_
_entity_poly.entity_id
_entity_poly.type
_entity_poly.pdbx_seq_one_letter_code
_entity_poly.pdbx_strand_id
1 'polypeptide(L)'
;MTFSLFVLLGTLVVIMLLIFKQAIAAFISEKNPLVTRLKEYRRFHNPWIAGLFLFGINAFLFFSTVILLYLLLILIIPYVHLFVMLLSVIGSIYVWIAFNKAWSGTKQGRLKMAFIGSSFYILMCGICICRFILLEPSYPGEDIFMAAFGLMIGIFVTTVAAVTCILFAGFAEK
;
A
#
# COMPACT_ATOMS: atom_id res chain seq x y z
N MET A 1 13.94 -13.20 -17.69
CA MET A 1 14.44 -12.51 -16.47
C MET A 1 14.38 -13.50 -15.32
N THR A 2 15.43 -13.59 -14.50
CA THR A 2 15.39 -14.38 -13.27
C THR A 2 14.52 -13.67 -12.22
N PHE A 3 13.78 -14.43 -11.41
CA PHE A 3 12.89 -13.89 -10.36
C PHE A 3 13.61 -12.91 -9.42
N SER A 4 14.85 -13.24 -9.05
CA SER A 4 15.73 -12.39 -8.24
C SER A 4 15.95 -11.00 -8.87
N LEU A 5 15.99 -10.92 -10.20
CA LEU A 5 16.13 -9.65 -10.92
C LEU A 5 14.84 -8.82 -10.90
N PHE A 6 13.67 -9.48 -10.95
CA PHE A 6 12.38 -8.81 -10.78
C PHE A 6 12.22 -8.24 -9.37
N VAL A 7 12.53 -9.03 -8.33
CA VAL A 7 12.50 -8.57 -6.94
C VAL A 7 13.49 -7.41 -6.72
N LEU A 8 14.72 -7.53 -7.24
CA LEU A 8 15.72 -6.46 -7.15
C LEU A 8 15.25 -5.17 -7.83
N LEU A 9 14.63 -5.28 -9.00
CA LEU A 9 14.13 -4.10 -9.71
C LEU A 9 12.97 -3.46 -8.94
N GLY A 10 12.07 -4.27 -8.39
CA GLY A 10 10.99 -3.80 -7.51
C GLY A 10 11.52 -3.09 -6.26
N THR A 11 12.52 -3.66 -5.56
CA THR A 11 13.13 -3.00 -4.40
C THR A 11 13.84 -1.71 -4.75
N LEU A 12 14.56 -1.66 -5.89
CA LEU A 12 15.20 -0.45 -6.38
C LEU A 12 14.19 0.66 -6.66
N VAL A 13 13.06 0.34 -7.31
CA VAL A 13 11.97 1.31 -7.55
C VAL A 13 11.44 1.86 -6.23
N VAL A 14 11.21 1.00 -5.23
CA VAL A 14 10.76 1.43 -3.91
C VAL A 14 11.81 2.33 -3.25
N ILE A 15 13.08 1.96 -3.26
CA ILE A 15 14.17 2.78 -2.70
C ILE A 15 14.21 4.15 -3.39
N MET A 16 14.09 4.20 -4.71
CA MET A 16 14.02 5.46 -5.45
C MET A 16 12.81 6.31 -5.03
N LEU A 17 11.63 5.71 -4.90
CA LEU A 17 10.44 6.42 -4.40
C LEU A 17 10.65 6.98 -2.98
N LEU A 18 11.37 6.26 -2.12
CA LEU A 18 11.68 6.71 -0.76
C LEU A 18 12.72 7.84 -0.74
N ILE A 19 13.74 7.78 -1.61
CA ILE A 19 14.75 8.84 -1.76
C ILE A 19 14.10 10.11 -2.29
N PHE A 20 13.30 9.99 -3.35
CA PHE A 20 12.64 11.13 -4.00
C PHE A 20 11.30 11.51 -3.37
N LYS A 21 10.96 10.97 -2.20
CA LYS A 21 9.66 11.20 -1.55
C LYS A 21 9.30 12.68 -1.41
N GLN A 22 10.30 13.53 -1.19
CA GLN A 22 10.14 14.99 -1.07
C GLN A 22 9.71 15.62 -2.39
N ALA A 23 10.42 15.28 -3.48
CA ALA A 23 10.07 15.75 -4.81
C ALA A 23 8.66 15.26 -5.20
N ILE A 24 8.33 14.01 -4.88
CA ILE A 24 7.01 13.42 -5.13
C ILE A 24 5.92 14.14 -4.32
N ALA A 25 6.17 14.42 -3.03
CA ALA A 25 5.24 15.12 -2.17
C ALA A 25 5.03 16.58 -2.60
N ALA A 26 6.04 17.24 -3.17
CA ALA A 26 5.95 18.61 -3.67
C ALA A 26 4.95 18.76 -4.83
N PHE A 27 4.74 17.71 -5.64
CA PHE A 27 3.76 17.74 -6.74
C PHE A 27 2.31 17.92 -6.26
N ILE A 28 1.98 17.51 -5.03
CA ILE A 28 0.62 17.63 -4.49
C ILE A 28 0.51 18.94 -3.71
N SER A 29 -0.10 19.97 -4.29
CA SER A 29 -0.28 21.25 -3.59
C SER A 29 -1.09 21.12 -2.30
N GLU A 30 -0.81 21.96 -1.30
CA GLU A 30 -1.67 22.09 -0.10
C GLU A 30 -3.08 22.57 -0.41
N LYS A 31 -3.28 23.23 -1.56
CA LYS A 31 -4.60 23.68 -2.04
C LYS A 31 -5.37 22.58 -2.78
N ASN A 32 -4.84 21.35 -2.83
CA ASN A 32 -5.51 20.24 -3.48
C ASN A 32 -6.87 19.96 -2.80
N PRO A 33 -7.95 19.73 -3.57
CA PRO A 33 -9.29 19.55 -3.01
C PRO A 33 -9.39 18.38 -2.02
N LEU A 34 -8.60 17.30 -2.20
CA LEU A 34 -8.58 16.19 -1.26
C LEU A 34 -7.98 16.64 0.08
N VAL A 35 -6.85 17.36 0.04
CA VAL A 35 -6.18 17.89 1.25
C VAL A 35 -7.11 18.87 1.99
N THR A 36 -7.76 19.78 1.27
CA THR A 36 -8.68 20.75 1.86
C THR A 36 -9.87 20.07 2.54
N ARG A 37 -10.52 19.11 1.86
CA ARG A 37 -11.65 18.35 2.44
C ARG A 37 -11.24 17.58 3.69
N LEU A 38 -10.06 16.97 3.70
CA LEU A 38 -9.53 16.28 4.89
C LEU A 38 -9.27 17.25 6.04
N LYS A 39 -8.70 18.45 5.76
CA LYS A 39 -8.46 19.50 6.76
C LYS A 39 -9.77 20.02 7.37
N GLU A 40 -10.81 20.21 6.56
CA GLU A 40 -12.13 20.70 7.00
C GLU A 40 -12.88 19.68 7.87
N TYR A 41 -12.57 18.39 7.73
CA TYR A 41 -13.19 17.35 8.54
C TYR A 41 -12.69 17.42 9.99
N ARG A 42 -13.48 18.04 10.87
CA ARG A 42 -13.13 18.30 12.28
C ARG A 42 -12.57 17.07 13.02
N ARG A 43 -13.09 15.87 12.74
CA ARG A 43 -12.65 14.61 13.38
C ARG A 43 -11.28 14.11 12.88
N PHE A 44 -10.77 14.62 11.76
CA PHE A 44 -9.47 14.25 11.18
C PHE A 44 -8.28 14.68 12.05
N HIS A 45 -8.48 15.58 13.00
CA HIS A 45 -7.46 16.03 13.94
C HIS A 45 -7.19 15.01 15.07
N ASN A 46 -8.05 13.99 15.22
CA ASN A 46 -7.84 12.90 16.16
C ASN A 46 -7.06 11.76 15.47
N PRO A 47 -5.89 11.34 16.00
CA PRO A 47 -5.02 10.38 15.33
C PRO A 47 -5.66 9.00 15.17
N TRP A 48 -6.57 8.63 16.07
CA TRP A 48 -7.30 7.37 16.00
C TRP A 48 -8.30 7.35 14.85
N ILE A 49 -9.08 8.43 14.72
CA ILE A 49 -10.11 8.54 13.68
C ILE A 49 -9.45 8.68 12.30
N ALA A 50 -8.43 9.54 12.19
CA ALA A 50 -7.68 9.69 10.94
C ALA A 50 -6.96 8.40 10.55
N GLY A 51 -6.41 7.68 11.53
CA GLY A 51 -5.73 6.40 11.31
C GLY A 51 -6.70 5.31 10.85
N LEU A 52 -7.87 5.21 11.49
CA LEU A 52 -8.92 4.27 11.08
C LEU A 52 -9.48 4.61 9.70
N PHE A 53 -9.59 5.90 9.39
CA PHE A 53 -10.00 6.33 8.06
C PHE A 53 -8.95 5.96 7.01
N LEU A 54 -7.66 6.18 7.29
CA LEU A 54 -6.56 5.74 6.43
C LEU A 54 -6.55 4.22 6.23
N PHE A 55 -6.80 3.45 7.30
CA PHE A 55 -6.97 2.00 7.22
C PHE A 55 -8.09 1.62 6.24
N GLY A 56 -9.25 2.26 6.36
CA GLY A 56 -10.39 2.01 5.48
C GLY A 56 -10.10 2.33 4.02
N ILE A 57 -9.41 3.44 3.74
CA ILE A 57 -8.99 3.81 2.38
C ILE A 57 -7.96 2.82 1.84
N ASN A 58 -6.97 2.41 2.64
CA ASN A 58 -5.98 1.40 2.24
C ASN A 58 -6.65 0.06 1.91
N ALA A 59 -7.61 -0.36 2.74
CA ALA A 59 -8.39 -1.57 2.49
C ALA A 59 -9.19 -1.47 1.20
N PHE A 60 -9.91 -0.35 1.00
CA PHE A 60 -10.68 -0.10 -0.21
C PHE A 60 -9.80 -0.16 -1.46
N LEU A 61 -8.69 0.60 -1.49
CA LEU A 61 -7.77 0.61 -2.63
C LEU A 61 -7.19 -0.76 -2.93
N PHE A 62 -6.78 -1.50 -1.89
CA PHE A 62 -6.22 -2.84 -2.05
C PHE A 62 -7.26 -3.82 -2.60
N PHE A 63 -8.44 -3.91 -1.99
CA PHE A 63 -9.49 -4.82 -2.45
C PHE A 63 -10.02 -4.44 -3.83
N SER A 64 -10.18 -3.15 -4.14
CA SER A 64 -10.52 -2.71 -5.49
C SER A 64 -9.47 -3.16 -6.50
N THR A 65 -8.18 -3.07 -6.16
CA THR A 65 -7.09 -3.54 -7.03
C THR A 65 -7.17 -5.05 -7.24
N VAL A 66 -7.34 -5.83 -6.17
CA VAL A 66 -7.47 -7.29 -6.25
C VAL A 66 -8.68 -7.70 -7.10
N ILE A 67 -9.83 -7.04 -6.91
CA ILE A 67 -11.04 -7.28 -7.72
C ILE A 67 -10.77 -6.97 -9.19
N LEU A 68 -10.15 -5.83 -9.50
CA LEU A 68 -9.81 -5.46 -10.88
C LEU A 68 -8.84 -6.46 -11.52
N LEU A 69 -7.81 -6.89 -10.78
CA LEU A 69 -6.86 -7.91 -11.26
C LEU A 69 -7.58 -9.24 -11.51
N TYR A 70 -8.48 -9.66 -10.61
CA TYR A 70 -9.27 -10.86 -10.77
C TYR A 70 -10.18 -10.78 -12.01
N LEU A 71 -10.85 -9.66 -12.24
CA LEU A 71 -11.66 -9.44 -13.44
C LEU A 71 -10.82 -9.49 -14.72
N LEU A 72 -9.59 -8.97 -14.71
CA LEU A 72 -8.68 -9.03 -15.84
C LEU A 72 -8.22 -10.46 -16.17
N LEU A 73 -8.15 -11.36 -15.18
CA LEU A 73 -7.90 -12.78 -15.43
C LEU A 73 -9.00 -13.41 -16.30
N ILE A 74 -10.25 -12.96 -16.12
CA ILE A 74 -11.41 -13.46 -16.89
C ILE A 74 -11.42 -12.87 -18.31
N LEU A 75 -11.00 -11.61 -18.48
CA LEU A 75 -11.01 -10.93 -19.78
C LEU A 75 -9.84 -11.32 -20.72
N ILE A 76 -8.80 -12.01 -20.20
CA ILE A 76 -7.63 -12.51 -20.95
C ILE A 76 -6.94 -11.39 -21.77
N ILE A 77 -6.95 -10.15 -21.29
CA ILE A 77 -6.26 -9.04 -21.96
C ILE A 77 -4.80 -9.02 -21.46
N PRO A 78 -3.81 -9.33 -22.33
CA PRO A 78 -2.42 -9.42 -21.90
C PRO A 78 -1.89 -8.05 -21.46
N TYR A 79 -1.01 -8.05 -20.46
CA TYR A 79 -0.28 -6.89 -19.92
C TYR A 79 -1.10 -5.76 -19.27
N VAL A 80 -2.42 -5.70 -19.42
CA VAL A 80 -3.27 -4.64 -18.81
C VAL A 80 -3.18 -4.62 -17.28
N HIS A 81 -2.99 -5.78 -16.66
CA HIS A 81 -2.78 -5.90 -15.21
C HIS A 81 -1.58 -5.07 -14.70
N LEU A 82 -0.55 -4.85 -15.53
CA LEU A 82 0.60 -4.01 -15.17
C LEU A 82 0.19 -2.55 -14.96
N PHE A 83 -0.70 -2.01 -15.81
CA PHE A 83 -1.22 -0.65 -15.66
C PHE A 83 -2.08 -0.53 -14.40
N VAL A 84 -2.92 -1.53 -14.10
CA VAL A 84 -3.73 -1.55 -12.88
C VAL A 84 -2.87 -1.54 -11.63
N MET A 85 -1.81 -2.37 -11.59
CA MET A 85 -0.87 -2.38 -10.47
C MET A 85 -0.13 -1.05 -10.32
N LEU A 86 0.36 -0.47 -11.41
CA LEU A 86 1.06 0.82 -11.39
C LEU A 86 0.15 1.95 -10.88
N LEU A 87 -1.07 2.05 -11.42
CA LEU A 87 -2.04 3.07 -11.01
C LEU A 87 -2.47 2.90 -9.55
N SER A 88 -2.59 1.66 -9.06
CA SER A 88 -2.89 1.37 -7.66
C SER A 88 -1.80 1.89 -6.72
N VAL A 89 -0.52 1.69 -7.08
CA VAL A 89 0.61 2.22 -6.30
C VAL A 89 0.62 3.75 -6.31
N ILE A 90 0.46 4.38 -7.47
CA ILE A 90 0.43 5.84 -7.60
C ILE A 90 -0.73 6.43 -6.79
N GLY A 91 -1.93 5.85 -6.90
CA GLY A 91 -3.11 6.28 -6.17
C GLY A 91 -2.94 6.16 -4.66
N SER A 92 -2.32 5.07 -4.18
CA SER A 92 -2.04 4.87 -2.76
C SER A 92 -1.06 5.93 -2.23
N ILE A 93 0.04 6.17 -2.95
CA ILE A 93 1.03 7.20 -2.58
C ILE A 93 0.38 8.58 -2.54
N TYR A 94 -0.44 8.91 -3.54
CA TYR A 94 -1.18 10.18 -3.59
C TYR A 94 -2.05 10.39 -2.36
N VAL A 95 -2.80 9.36 -1.95
CA VAL A 95 -3.61 9.40 -0.73
C VAL A 95 -2.74 9.59 0.50
N TRP A 96 -1.64 8.86 0.64
CA TRP A 96 -0.77 8.95 1.81
C TRP A 96 -0.15 10.34 1.98
N ILE A 97 0.27 10.97 0.87
CA ILE A 97 0.76 12.35 0.88
C ILE A 97 -0.36 13.32 1.25
N ALA A 98 -1.56 13.12 0.73
CA ALA A 98 -2.68 13.99 1.05
C ALA A 98 -3.07 13.91 2.53
N PHE A 99 -3.07 12.72 3.13
CA PHE A 99 -3.25 12.53 4.57
C PHE A 99 -2.14 13.21 5.38
N ASN A 100 -0.89 13.09 4.93
CA ASN A 100 0.25 13.76 5.55
C ASN A 100 0.08 15.28 5.58
N LYS A 101 -0.26 15.89 4.43
CA LYS A 101 -0.46 17.34 4.29
C LYS A 101 -1.71 17.85 4.98
N ALA A 102 -2.74 17.02 5.11
CA ALA A 102 -3.96 17.37 5.82
C ALA A 102 -3.79 17.31 7.36
N TRP A 103 -2.79 16.58 7.86
CA TRP A 103 -2.56 16.44 9.28
C TRP A 103 -1.97 17.71 9.90
N SER A 104 -2.72 18.38 10.77
CA SER A 104 -2.33 19.60 11.50
C SER A 104 -2.03 19.36 12.99
N GLY A 105 -2.09 18.11 13.47
CA GLY A 105 -1.82 17.74 14.86
C GLY A 105 -0.34 17.55 15.19
N THR A 106 -0.06 16.89 16.33
CA THR A 106 1.33 16.65 16.77
C THR A 106 2.05 15.62 15.89
N LYS A 107 3.40 15.67 15.87
CA LYS A 107 4.24 14.68 15.17
C LYS A 107 3.97 13.24 15.63
N GLN A 108 3.79 13.05 16.94
CA GLN A 108 3.46 11.74 17.51
C GLN A 108 2.07 11.26 17.07
N GLY A 109 1.08 12.16 17.05
CA GLY A 109 -0.25 11.85 16.55
C GLY A 109 -0.24 11.41 15.08
N ARG A 110 0.55 12.08 14.24
CA ARG A 110 0.75 11.72 12.84
C ARG A 110 1.33 10.31 12.68
N LEU A 111 2.36 9.98 13.47
CA LEU A 111 2.97 8.66 13.42
C LEU A 111 1.97 7.58 13.87
N LYS A 112 1.18 7.84 14.92
CA LYS A 112 0.08 6.96 15.35
C LYS A 112 -0.95 6.75 14.25
N MET A 113 -1.41 7.82 13.60
CA MET A 113 -2.32 7.76 12.45
C MET A 113 -1.75 6.86 11.35
N ALA A 114 -0.47 7.06 10.99
CA ALA A 114 0.19 6.28 9.96
C ALA A 114 0.35 4.80 10.33
N PHE A 115 0.70 4.49 11.58
CA PHE A 115 0.76 3.11 12.08
C PHE A 115 -0.60 2.40 12.05
N ILE A 116 -1.66 3.09 12.48
CA ILE A 116 -3.02 2.55 12.43
C ILE A 116 -3.42 2.32 10.96
N GLY A 117 -3.15 3.28 10.07
CA GLY A 117 -3.42 3.14 8.64
C GLY A 117 -2.64 1.99 7.98
N SER A 118 -1.34 1.85 8.31
CA SER A 118 -0.49 0.78 7.78
C SER A 118 -0.81 -0.59 8.37
N SER A 119 -1.50 -0.65 9.51
CA SER A 119 -1.86 -1.92 10.14
C SER A 119 -2.68 -2.82 9.22
N PHE A 120 -3.42 -2.27 8.25
CA PHE A 120 -4.08 -3.03 7.20
C PHE A 120 -3.09 -3.92 6.43
N TYR A 121 -1.99 -3.34 5.95
CA TYR A 121 -0.96 -4.08 5.22
C TYR A 121 -0.20 -5.05 6.12
N ILE A 122 0.00 -4.71 7.39
CA ILE A 122 0.61 -5.61 8.39
C ILE A 122 -0.28 -6.83 8.61
N LEU A 123 -1.60 -6.65 8.75
CA LEU A 123 -2.56 -7.74 8.87
C LEU A 123 -2.57 -8.62 7.61
N MET A 124 -2.58 -8.01 6.42
CA MET A 124 -2.51 -8.77 5.16
C MET A 124 -1.21 -9.56 5.03
N CYS A 125 -0.07 -8.97 5.41
CA CYS A 125 1.21 -9.66 5.47
C CYS A 125 1.14 -10.86 6.43
N GLY A 126 0.59 -10.67 7.63
CA GLY A 126 0.36 -11.74 8.60
C GLY A 126 -0.51 -12.87 8.05
N ILE A 127 -1.59 -12.55 7.33
CA ILE A 127 -2.43 -13.55 6.66
C ILE A 127 -1.63 -14.33 5.62
N CYS A 128 -0.83 -13.67 4.78
CA CYS A 128 0.02 -14.35 3.81
C CYS A 128 1.06 -15.25 4.47
N ILE A 129 1.70 -14.80 5.56
CA ILE A 129 2.65 -15.61 6.34
C ILE A 129 1.96 -16.85 6.91
N CYS A 130 0.80 -16.68 7.56
CA CYS A 130 0.03 -17.80 8.10
C CYS A 130 -0.33 -18.81 7.01
N ARG A 131 -0.81 -18.33 5.84
CA ARG A 131 -1.14 -19.18 4.69
C ARG A 131 0.08 -19.85 4.08
N PHE A 132 1.26 -19.24 4.15
CA PHE A 132 2.50 -19.81 3.64
C PHE A 132 3.01 -20.94 4.54
N ILE A 133 2.95 -20.76 5.86
CA ILE A 133 3.37 -21.78 6.84
C ILE A 133 2.42 -22.98 6.81
N LEU A 134 1.12 -22.75 6.62
CA LEU A 134 0.08 -23.78 6.56
C LEU A 134 -0.16 -24.33 5.14
N LEU A 135 0.75 -24.07 4.20
CA LEU A 135 0.56 -24.48 2.81
C LEU A 135 0.80 -25.98 2.67
N GLU A 136 -0.26 -26.72 2.34
CA GLU A 136 -0.23 -28.16 2.10
C GLU A 136 -0.87 -28.47 0.73
N PRO A 137 -0.44 -29.54 0.04
CA PRO A 137 -1.06 -29.97 -1.20
C PRO A 137 -2.50 -30.44 -0.95
N SER A 138 -3.41 -30.01 -1.80
CA SER A 138 -4.84 -30.36 -1.78
C SER A 138 -5.10 -31.78 -2.28
N TYR A 139 -4.19 -32.33 -3.09
CA TYR A 139 -4.23 -33.72 -3.58
C TYR A 139 -2.81 -34.28 -3.80
N PRO A 140 -2.65 -35.62 -3.77
CA PRO A 140 -1.36 -36.26 -4.03
C PRO A 140 -0.80 -35.87 -5.41
N GLY A 141 0.42 -35.32 -5.43
CA GLY A 141 1.10 -34.89 -6.66
C GLY A 141 0.83 -33.45 -7.08
N GLU A 142 0.06 -32.67 -6.32
CA GLU A 142 -0.05 -31.22 -6.57
C GLU A 142 1.28 -30.50 -6.31
N ASP A 143 1.72 -29.69 -7.27
CA ASP A 143 2.86 -28.80 -7.08
C ASP A 143 2.43 -27.52 -6.34
N ILE A 144 2.87 -27.40 -5.09
CA ILE A 144 2.59 -26.23 -4.23
C ILE A 144 3.48 -25.02 -4.56
N PHE A 145 4.44 -25.15 -5.47
CA PHE A 145 5.42 -24.10 -5.77
C PHE A 145 4.75 -22.79 -6.18
N MET A 146 3.77 -22.82 -7.09
CA MET A 146 3.11 -21.60 -7.56
C MET A 146 2.29 -20.92 -6.47
N ALA A 147 1.67 -21.70 -5.58
CA ALA A 147 0.94 -21.16 -4.42
C ALA A 147 1.90 -20.52 -3.42
N ALA A 148 3.00 -21.19 -3.09
CA ALA A 148 4.07 -20.67 -2.23
C ALA A 148 4.66 -19.37 -2.80
N PHE A 149 4.90 -19.36 -4.11
CA PHE A 149 5.42 -18.21 -4.84
C PHE A 149 4.48 -17.00 -4.78
N GLY A 150 3.19 -17.21 -5.02
CA GLY A 150 2.18 -16.16 -4.91
C GLY A 150 2.12 -15.57 -3.50
N LEU A 151 2.19 -16.42 -2.47
CA LEU A 151 2.23 -15.99 -1.07
C LEU A 151 3.49 -15.20 -0.73
N MET A 152 4.67 -15.60 -1.23
CA MET A 152 5.92 -14.85 -1.07
C MET A 152 5.83 -13.44 -1.69
N ILE A 153 5.27 -13.32 -2.90
CA ILE A 153 5.04 -12.01 -3.52
C ILE A 153 4.05 -11.19 -2.68
N GLY A 154 2.99 -11.81 -2.17
CA GLY A 154 2.03 -11.17 -1.27
C GLY A 154 2.70 -10.58 -0.02
N ILE A 155 3.55 -11.37 0.64
CA ILE A 155 4.34 -10.93 1.82
C ILE A 155 5.24 -9.74 1.44
N PHE A 156 5.95 -9.82 0.33
CA PHE A 156 6.82 -8.74 -0.14
C PHE A 156 6.03 -7.45 -0.38
N VAL A 157 4.96 -7.51 -1.20
CA VAL A 157 4.16 -6.33 -1.58
C VAL A 157 3.50 -5.67 -0.37
N THR A 158 2.91 -6.46 0.53
CA THR A 158 2.27 -5.95 1.76
C THR A 158 3.29 -5.34 2.73
N THR A 159 4.47 -5.93 2.87
CA THR A 159 5.56 -5.36 3.67
C THR A 159 6.03 -4.02 3.11
N VAL A 160 6.28 -3.96 1.80
CA VAL A 160 6.65 -2.71 1.13
C VAL A 160 5.56 -1.66 1.31
N ALA A 161 4.28 -2.01 1.09
CA ALA A 161 3.17 -1.08 1.25
C ALA A 161 3.05 -0.55 2.69
N ALA A 162 3.24 -1.41 3.70
CA ALA A 162 3.23 -1.02 5.11
C ALA A 162 4.32 0.03 5.42
N VAL A 163 5.56 -0.25 5.02
CA VAL A 163 6.69 0.66 5.23
C VAL A 163 6.49 1.97 4.48
N THR A 164 6.07 1.90 3.22
CA THR A 164 5.88 3.08 2.37
C THR A 164 4.74 3.96 2.91
N CYS A 165 3.63 3.36 3.35
CA CYS A 165 2.53 4.07 4.00
C CYS A 165 3.00 4.81 5.27
N ILE A 166 3.78 4.14 6.14
CA ILE A 166 4.35 4.79 7.34
C ILE A 166 5.24 5.97 6.95
N LEU A 167 6.09 5.81 5.94
CA LEU A 167 7.05 6.83 5.51
C LEU A 167 6.37 8.05 4.89
N PHE A 168 5.38 7.84 4.01
CA PHE A 168 4.67 8.94 3.35
C PHE A 168 3.60 9.58 4.25
N ALA A 169 2.83 8.81 5.03
CA ALA A 169 1.77 9.36 5.88
C ALA A 169 2.28 9.83 7.26
N GLY A 170 3.30 9.16 7.83
CA GLY A 170 3.74 9.35 9.21
C GLY A 170 4.84 10.40 9.40
N PHE A 171 5.68 10.60 8.40
CA PHE A 171 6.79 11.54 8.46
C PHE A 171 6.51 12.72 7.53
N ALA A 172 5.83 13.76 8.04
CA ALA A 172 5.74 15.02 7.31
C ALA A 172 7.08 15.72 7.26
N GLU A 173 7.20 16.39 6.15
CA GLU A 173 8.28 17.28 5.78
C GLU A 173 8.00 18.61 6.47
N LYS A 174 8.97 19.05 7.27
CA LYS A 174 9.21 20.48 7.48
C LYS A 174 10.12 20.93 6.36
#